data_AF-A0A7S0KW33-F1
#
_entry.id   AF-A0A7S0KW33-F1
#
_cell.length_a   1.000
_cell.length_b   1.000
_cell.length_c   1.000
_cell.angle_alpha   90.00
_cell.angle_beta   90.00
_cell.angle_gamma   90.00
#
_symmetry.space_group_name_H-M   'P 1'
#
loop_
_entity.id
_entity.type
_entity.pdbx_description
1 polymer ?
#
loop_
_entity_poly.entity_id
_entity_poly.type
_entity_poly.pdbx_seq_one_letter_code
_entity_poly.pdbx_strand_id
1 'polypeptide(L)'
;VNDVKSLDDAILTEKRAEEAVQRATDTLDAARDAVAAAKSSVEQTSQAVQDAESTLESATSDLSEKKDAGTLAEAEARLTESKTTAWKLRAEGPGLEAAVAAADEAEMNALELRDELRRLHEDHERRVKRATGTLRAAREMSESSTHRYTAELKRLHDAERALKSAKKQLAEATKLRVKAEETSAKEAAKRRRMAELDGKARQRKRDKTVTVDLSVVNATTSQDVDKSRQIKQPDLTELDVEVIHRMFEEADASEAEGMQERHRNDEAAMNHRHSKETFILADWHRRGGGAAPRHKVKHEPGKMVNTLMRGFKQDVFRGGSVATRFEGGNSFGPPTDHAMDKVLKQQMISRGDWLPEMDDPDKPRGVATNELARRHAAEVKEGQVRRREEERRHKASREARKEAFILKASEERKREKLEAVKALLGRQ
;
A
#
# COMPACT_ATOMS: atom_id res chain seq x y z
N VAL A 1 12.32 13.97 38.32
CA VAL A 1 13.72 13.90 38.81
C VAL A 1 14.42 12.89 37.91
N ASN A 2 14.82 13.32 36.71
CA ASN A 2 16.18 13.70 36.30
C ASN A 2 16.78 12.63 35.38
N ASP A 3 16.14 12.37 34.24
CA ASP A 3 16.82 11.74 33.11
C ASP A 3 17.57 12.83 32.33
N VAL A 4 18.52 13.49 32.99
CA VAL A 4 19.62 14.09 32.24
C VAL A 4 20.46 12.91 31.81
N LYS A 5 20.11 12.30 30.67
CA LYS A 5 21.07 11.44 29.94
C LYS A 5 22.34 12.26 29.84
N SER A 6 23.43 11.72 30.36
CA SER A 6 24.70 12.45 30.34
C SER A 6 24.99 12.80 28.87
N LEU A 7 25.77 13.85 28.64
CA LEU A 7 26.20 14.20 27.28
C LEU A 7 26.78 12.97 26.56
N ASP A 8 27.50 12.11 27.29
CA ASP A 8 28.09 10.87 26.77
C ASP A 8 27.02 9.86 26.32
N ASP A 9 25.92 9.72 27.08
CA ASP A 9 24.80 8.85 26.68
C ASP A 9 24.12 9.36 25.41
N ALA A 10 23.95 10.68 25.28
CA ALA A 10 23.36 11.28 24.08
C ALA A 10 24.24 11.07 22.84
N ILE A 11 25.56 11.26 22.97
CA ILE A 11 26.55 10.97 21.92
C ILE A 11 26.52 9.49 21.53
N LEU A 12 26.47 8.57 22.50
CA LEU A 12 26.38 7.14 22.22
C LEU A 12 25.07 6.78 21.49
N THR A 13 23.94 7.41 21.85
CA THR A 13 22.68 7.18 21.15
C THR A 13 22.67 7.70 19.71
N GLU A 14 23.31 8.84 19.45
CA GLU A 14 23.48 9.38 18.10
C GLU A 14 24.33 8.44 17.24
N LYS A 15 25.50 8.00 17.73
CA LYS A 15 26.35 7.04 17.02
C LYS A 15 25.63 5.74 16.67
N ARG A 16 24.85 5.18 17.60
CA ARG A 16 24.03 3.98 17.34
C ARG A 16 22.97 4.23 16.26
N ALA A 17 22.38 5.43 16.23
CA ALA A 17 21.41 5.80 15.21
C ALA A 17 22.08 6.00 13.84
N GLU A 18 23.30 6.55 13.80
CA GLU A 18 24.11 6.65 12.57
C GLU A 18 24.43 5.26 12.00
N GLU A 19 24.91 4.33 12.85
CA GLU A 19 25.15 2.94 12.44
C GLU A 19 23.86 2.26 11.95
N ALA A 20 22.72 2.55 12.57
CA ALA A 20 21.43 2.00 12.13
C ALA A 20 21.02 2.55 10.76
N VAL A 21 21.30 3.83 10.46
CA VAL A 21 21.09 4.42 9.14
C VAL A 21 22.03 3.78 8.11
N GLN A 22 23.29 3.56 8.46
CA GLN A 22 24.24 2.89 7.56
C GLN A 22 23.77 1.47 7.23
N ARG A 23 23.46 0.65 8.24
CA ARG A 23 22.94 -0.70 8.04
C ARG A 23 21.65 -0.70 7.21
N ALA A 24 20.73 0.22 7.47
CA ALA A 24 19.50 0.33 6.68
C ALA A 24 19.77 0.72 5.22
N THR A 25 20.79 1.54 4.97
CA THR A 25 21.22 1.90 3.61
C THR A 25 21.82 0.69 2.90
N ASP A 26 22.71 -0.05 3.55
CA ASP A 26 23.30 -1.27 2.99
C ASP A 26 22.22 -2.32 2.66
N THR A 27 21.21 -2.48 3.53
CA THR A 27 20.08 -3.38 3.24
C THR A 27 19.21 -2.90 2.08
N LEU A 28 19.08 -1.58 1.89
CA LEU A 28 18.31 -1.02 0.78
C LEU A 28 19.03 -1.28 -0.54
N ASP A 29 20.35 -1.10 -0.57
CA ASP A 29 21.14 -1.34 -1.77
C ASP A 29 21.17 -2.83 -2.14
N ALA A 30 21.34 -3.73 -1.16
CA ALA A 30 21.20 -5.17 -1.39
C ALA A 30 19.79 -5.55 -1.91
N ALA A 31 18.73 -4.90 -1.42
CA ALA A 31 17.38 -5.13 -1.92
C ALA A 31 17.19 -4.61 -3.36
N ARG A 32 17.84 -3.51 -3.75
CA ARG A 32 17.83 -3.00 -5.13
C ARG A 32 18.49 -3.97 -6.08
N ASP A 33 19.66 -4.50 -5.70
CA ASP A 33 20.38 -5.48 -6.50
C ASP A 33 19.57 -6.78 -6.66
N ALA A 34 18.91 -7.24 -5.59
CA ALA A 34 18.03 -8.41 -5.63
C ALA A 34 16.82 -8.18 -6.55
N VAL A 35 16.20 -7.00 -6.52
CA VAL A 35 15.11 -6.62 -7.43
C VAL A 35 15.60 -6.60 -8.88
N ALA A 36 16.78 -6.04 -9.15
CA ALA A 36 17.36 -6.01 -10.49
C ALA A 36 17.63 -7.42 -11.03
N ALA A 37 18.20 -8.30 -10.22
CA ALA A 37 18.41 -9.71 -10.57
C ALA A 37 17.09 -10.44 -10.81
N ALA A 38 16.08 -10.23 -9.97
CA ALA A 38 14.75 -10.83 -10.12
C ALA A 38 14.04 -10.33 -11.40
N LYS A 39 14.19 -9.03 -11.74
CA LYS A 39 13.66 -8.47 -12.99
C LYS A 39 14.31 -9.10 -14.21
N SER A 40 15.64 -9.23 -14.21
CA SER A 40 16.36 -9.90 -15.29
C SER A 40 15.91 -11.36 -15.45
N SER A 41 15.66 -12.07 -14.33
CA SER A 41 15.11 -13.43 -14.36
C SER A 41 13.71 -13.48 -14.99
N VAL A 42 12.84 -12.52 -14.68
CA VAL A 42 11.51 -12.41 -15.32
C VAL A 42 11.64 -12.23 -16.83
N GLU A 43 12.52 -11.32 -17.28
CA GLU A 43 12.77 -11.06 -18.70
C GLU A 43 13.27 -12.32 -19.43
N GLN A 44 14.24 -13.03 -18.85
CA GLN A 44 14.74 -14.31 -19.40
C GLN A 44 13.65 -15.37 -19.49
N THR A 45 12.84 -15.54 -18.44
CA THR A 45 11.75 -16.52 -18.46
C THR A 45 10.61 -16.13 -19.41
N SER A 46 10.38 -14.84 -19.62
CA SER A 46 9.42 -14.35 -20.61
C SER A 46 9.89 -14.65 -22.03
N GLN A 47 11.19 -14.48 -22.32
CA GLN A 47 11.75 -14.87 -23.62
C GLN A 47 11.62 -16.38 -23.84
N ALA A 48 11.94 -17.19 -22.83
CA ALA A 48 11.79 -18.64 -22.91
C ALA A 48 10.34 -19.08 -23.17
N VAL A 49 9.35 -18.35 -22.65
CA VAL A 49 7.93 -18.59 -22.99
C VAL A 49 7.66 -18.27 -24.46
N GLN A 50 8.14 -17.15 -24.98
CA GLN A 50 7.96 -16.77 -26.39
C GLN A 50 8.60 -17.81 -27.33
N ASP A 51 9.82 -18.26 -27.02
CA ASP A 51 10.51 -19.29 -27.79
C ASP A 51 9.73 -20.63 -27.74
N ALA A 52 9.16 -20.98 -26.57
CA ALA A 52 8.31 -22.16 -26.41
C ALA A 52 6.97 -22.04 -27.16
N GLU A 53 6.40 -20.83 -27.26
CA GLU A 53 5.19 -20.56 -28.06
C GLU A 53 5.48 -20.69 -29.55
N SER A 54 6.60 -20.12 -30.03
CA SER A 54 7.02 -20.25 -31.43
C SER A 54 7.30 -21.71 -31.83
N THR A 55 7.94 -22.49 -30.96
CA THR A 55 8.17 -23.92 -31.21
C THR A 55 6.87 -24.73 -31.20
N LEU A 56 5.90 -24.39 -30.36
CA LEU A 56 4.58 -25.00 -30.39
C LEU A 56 3.84 -24.64 -31.69
N GLU A 57 3.85 -23.36 -32.07
CA GLU A 57 3.22 -22.87 -33.30
C GLU A 57 3.79 -23.58 -34.54
N SER A 58 5.12 -23.66 -34.66
CA SER A 58 5.79 -24.41 -35.71
C SER A 58 5.40 -25.90 -35.70
N ALA A 59 5.39 -26.56 -34.53
CA ALA A 59 4.98 -27.95 -34.44
C ALA A 59 3.51 -28.17 -34.82
N THR A 60 2.63 -27.21 -34.51
CA THR A 60 1.22 -27.26 -34.90
C THR A 60 1.00 -26.97 -36.38
N SER A 61 1.77 -26.05 -36.98
CA SER A 61 1.76 -25.76 -38.41
C SER A 61 2.24 -26.97 -39.21
N ASP A 62 3.34 -27.60 -38.77
CA ASP A 62 3.82 -28.86 -39.35
C ASP A 62 2.73 -29.95 -39.30
N LEU A 63 2.02 -30.04 -38.16
CA LEU A 63 0.93 -31.01 -38.01
C LEU A 63 -0.27 -30.66 -38.90
N SER A 64 -0.64 -29.38 -39.06
CA SER A 64 -1.75 -28.96 -39.91
C SER A 64 -1.43 -29.14 -41.39
N GLU A 65 -0.25 -28.73 -41.85
CA GLU A 65 0.17 -28.94 -43.25
C GLU A 65 0.16 -30.43 -43.64
N LYS A 66 0.47 -31.32 -42.69
CA LYS A 66 0.43 -32.77 -42.89
C LYS A 66 -0.94 -33.40 -42.63
N LYS A 67 -1.83 -32.72 -41.90
CA LYS A 67 -3.26 -33.12 -41.73
C LYS A 67 -4.12 -32.66 -42.91
N ASP A 68 -3.85 -31.49 -43.46
CA ASP A 68 -4.66 -30.81 -44.48
C ASP A 68 -4.42 -31.38 -45.88
N ALA A 69 -3.40 -32.22 -46.05
CA ALA A 69 -3.35 -33.10 -47.19
C ALA A 69 -4.25 -34.31 -46.85
N GLY A 70 -5.41 -34.43 -47.49
CA GLY A 70 -6.31 -35.60 -47.43
C GLY A 70 -5.64 -36.96 -47.62
N THR A 71 -4.33 -37.00 -47.86
CA THR A 71 -3.38 -38.13 -47.93
C THR A 71 -3.62 -39.31 -47.00
N LEU A 72 -3.87 -39.16 -45.69
CA LEU A 72 -4.13 -40.33 -44.83
C LEU A 72 -5.52 -40.93 -45.14
N ALA A 73 -6.55 -40.09 -45.24
CA ALA A 73 -7.91 -40.52 -45.58
C ALA A 73 -7.99 -41.06 -47.02
N GLU A 74 -7.23 -40.47 -47.96
CA GLU A 74 -7.06 -40.92 -49.33
C GLU A 74 -6.28 -42.23 -49.41
N ALA A 75 -5.23 -42.41 -48.59
CA ALA A 75 -4.49 -43.68 -48.52
C ALA A 75 -5.36 -44.79 -47.91
N GLU A 76 -6.16 -44.48 -46.89
CA GLU A 76 -7.16 -45.39 -46.33
C GLU A 76 -8.24 -45.73 -47.38
N ALA A 77 -8.74 -44.75 -48.13
CA ALA A 77 -9.69 -44.96 -49.21
C ALA A 77 -9.10 -45.83 -50.33
N ARG A 78 -7.87 -45.53 -50.80
CA ARG A 78 -7.14 -46.34 -51.81
C ARG A 78 -6.92 -47.76 -51.34
N LEU A 79 -6.60 -47.97 -50.05
CA LEU A 79 -6.48 -49.30 -49.47
C LEU A 79 -7.81 -50.04 -49.49
N THR A 80 -8.92 -49.39 -49.12
CA THR A 80 -10.24 -50.02 -49.18
C THR A 80 -10.65 -50.37 -50.61
N GLU A 81 -10.38 -49.48 -51.57
CA GLU A 81 -10.64 -49.70 -52.99
C GLU A 81 -9.81 -50.86 -53.55
N SER A 82 -8.51 -50.91 -53.24
CA SER A 82 -7.60 -51.99 -53.62
C SER A 82 -8.02 -53.35 -53.03
N LYS A 83 -8.44 -53.38 -51.76
CA LYS A 83 -8.98 -54.61 -51.14
C LYS A 83 -10.25 -55.10 -51.83
N THR A 84 -11.17 -54.20 -52.14
CA THR A 84 -12.42 -54.58 -52.80
C THR A 84 -12.20 -55.05 -54.24
N THR A 85 -11.24 -54.48 -54.96
CA THR A 85 -10.87 -54.90 -56.32
C THR A 85 -10.16 -56.26 -56.31
N ALA A 86 -9.20 -56.48 -55.41
CA ALA A 86 -8.56 -57.79 -55.24
C ALA A 86 -9.58 -58.88 -54.87
N TRP A 87 -10.53 -58.58 -53.98
CA TRP A 87 -11.60 -59.52 -53.62
C TRP A 87 -12.51 -59.86 -54.81
N LYS A 88 -12.93 -58.86 -55.61
CA LYS A 88 -13.75 -59.08 -56.81
C LYS A 88 -13.03 -59.94 -57.85
N LEU A 89 -11.77 -59.65 -58.14
CA LEU A 89 -10.97 -60.42 -59.11
C LEU A 89 -10.78 -61.88 -58.68
N ARG A 90 -10.63 -62.15 -57.38
CA ARG A 90 -10.58 -63.52 -56.84
C ARG A 90 -11.92 -64.26 -56.99
N ALA A 91 -13.05 -63.54 -56.95
CA ALA A 91 -14.39 -64.11 -57.06
C ALA A 91 -14.78 -64.48 -58.51
N GLU A 92 -14.16 -63.87 -59.52
CA GLU A 92 -14.45 -64.13 -60.95
C GLU A 92 -13.89 -65.46 -61.48
N GLY A 93 -12.96 -66.10 -60.76
CA GLY A 93 -12.51 -67.47 -61.03
C GLY A 93 -11.21 -67.58 -61.84
N PRO A 94 -10.85 -68.81 -62.29
CA PRO A 94 -9.55 -69.10 -62.89
C PRO A 94 -9.34 -68.44 -64.26
N GLY A 95 -8.13 -67.95 -64.53
CA GLY A 95 -7.75 -67.22 -65.76
C GLY A 95 -7.32 -65.76 -65.54
N LEU A 96 -7.46 -65.23 -64.32
CA LEU A 96 -7.12 -63.84 -63.94
C LEU A 96 -5.92 -63.75 -62.99
N GLU A 97 -5.07 -64.78 -62.90
CA GLU A 97 -3.99 -64.90 -61.92
C GLU A 97 -3.01 -63.71 -61.94
N ALA A 98 -2.66 -63.20 -63.12
CA ALA A 98 -1.81 -62.01 -63.26
C ALA A 98 -2.50 -60.73 -62.76
N ALA A 99 -3.81 -60.61 -62.94
CA ALA A 99 -4.59 -59.47 -62.46
C ALA A 99 -4.78 -59.51 -60.93
N VAL A 100 -4.96 -60.71 -60.37
CA VAL A 100 -4.99 -60.93 -58.91
C VAL A 100 -3.63 -60.59 -58.30
N ALA A 101 -2.52 -61.02 -58.90
CA ALA A 101 -1.17 -60.69 -58.41
C ALA A 101 -0.90 -59.17 -58.43
N ALA A 102 -1.30 -58.47 -59.49
CA ALA A 102 -1.16 -57.00 -59.58
C ALA A 102 -2.05 -56.26 -58.56
N ALA A 103 -3.26 -56.77 -58.29
CA ALA A 103 -4.13 -56.22 -57.26
C ALA A 103 -3.58 -56.42 -55.85
N ASP A 104 -2.94 -57.56 -55.59
CA ASP A 104 -2.30 -57.87 -54.30
C ASP A 104 -1.04 -57.01 -54.07
N GLU A 105 -0.27 -56.75 -55.11
CA GLU A 105 0.86 -55.80 -55.07
C GLU A 105 0.37 -54.36 -54.81
N ALA A 106 -0.74 -53.94 -55.44
CA ALA A 106 -1.37 -52.65 -55.16
C ALA A 106 -1.90 -52.54 -53.73
N GLU A 107 -2.44 -53.64 -53.16
CA GLU A 107 -2.90 -53.68 -51.77
C GLU A 107 -1.72 -53.50 -50.81
N MET A 108 -0.61 -54.21 -51.05
CA MET A 108 0.62 -54.08 -50.26
C MET A 108 1.19 -52.66 -50.31
N ASN A 109 1.30 -52.06 -51.49
CA ASN A 109 1.78 -50.68 -51.64
C ASN A 109 0.86 -49.67 -50.93
N ALA A 110 -0.46 -49.87 -50.95
CA ALA A 110 -1.40 -49.02 -50.24
C ALA A 110 -1.32 -49.20 -48.71
N LEU A 111 -1.05 -50.42 -48.22
CA LEU A 111 -0.82 -50.69 -46.80
C LEU A 111 0.45 -50.00 -46.29
N GLU A 112 1.55 -50.12 -47.03
CA GLU A 112 2.83 -49.49 -46.68
C GLU A 112 2.71 -47.98 -46.61
N LEU A 113 2.08 -47.36 -47.61
CA LEU A 113 1.82 -45.92 -47.64
C LEU A 113 0.99 -45.45 -46.43
N ARG A 114 -0.08 -46.19 -46.09
CA ARG A 114 -0.91 -45.89 -44.91
C ARG A 114 -0.09 -45.94 -43.63
N ASP A 115 0.72 -46.99 -43.45
CA ASP A 115 1.50 -47.18 -42.23
C ASP A 115 2.61 -46.15 -42.08
N GLU A 116 3.24 -45.74 -43.18
CA GLU A 116 4.21 -44.65 -43.19
C GLU A 116 3.56 -43.31 -42.81
N LEU A 117 2.43 -42.97 -43.43
CA LEU A 117 1.68 -41.74 -43.11
C LEU A 117 1.20 -41.73 -41.65
N ARG A 118 0.75 -42.87 -41.13
CA ARG A 118 0.36 -43.01 -39.72
C ARG A 118 1.53 -42.79 -38.76
N ARG A 119 2.70 -43.38 -39.05
CA ARG A 119 3.91 -43.19 -38.23
C ARG A 119 4.35 -41.72 -38.21
N LEU A 120 4.36 -41.07 -39.38
CA LEU A 120 4.66 -39.65 -39.47
C LEU A 120 3.69 -38.82 -38.63
N HIS A 121 2.39 -39.12 -38.71
CA HIS A 121 1.37 -38.44 -37.93
C HIS A 121 1.60 -38.57 -36.41
N GLU A 122 1.81 -39.80 -35.94
CA GLU A 122 2.09 -40.07 -34.53
C GLU A 122 3.36 -39.35 -34.04
N ASP A 123 4.38 -39.24 -34.89
CA ASP A 123 5.61 -38.50 -34.55
C ASP A 123 5.38 -36.99 -34.47
N HIS A 124 4.57 -36.41 -35.36
CA HIS A 124 4.19 -35.00 -35.28
C HIS A 124 3.32 -34.72 -34.05
N GLU A 125 2.36 -35.59 -33.71
CA GLU A 125 1.60 -35.49 -32.46
C GLU A 125 2.51 -35.55 -31.23
N ARG A 126 3.52 -36.44 -31.24
CA ARG A 126 4.54 -36.50 -30.16
C ARG A 126 5.34 -35.21 -30.08
N ARG A 127 5.70 -34.58 -31.20
CA ARG A 127 6.38 -33.27 -31.23
C ARG A 127 5.50 -32.18 -30.60
N VAL A 128 4.23 -32.08 -30.98
CA VAL A 128 3.27 -31.14 -30.39
C VAL A 128 3.10 -31.38 -28.89
N LYS A 129 2.98 -32.64 -28.46
CA LYS A 129 2.92 -32.98 -27.02
C LYS A 129 4.17 -32.53 -26.26
N ARG A 130 5.36 -32.75 -26.83
CA ARG A 130 6.63 -32.26 -26.24
C ARG A 130 6.68 -30.74 -26.17
N ALA A 131 6.33 -30.04 -27.25
CA ALA A 131 6.30 -28.58 -27.31
C ALA A 131 5.28 -27.97 -26.33
N THR A 132 4.12 -28.63 -26.15
CA THR A 132 3.13 -28.24 -25.15
C THR A 132 3.68 -28.42 -23.73
N GLY A 133 4.44 -29.49 -23.49
CA GLY A 133 5.12 -29.74 -22.22
C GLY A 133 6.18 -28.70 -21.89
N THR A 134 7.01 -28.32 -22.87
CA THR A 134 8.03 -27.28 -22.70
C THR A 134 7.40 -25.91 -22.46
N LEU A 135 6.32 -25.57 -23.18
CA LEU A 135 5.57 -24.34 -22.94
C LEU A 135 4.99 -24.29 -21.52
N ARG A 136 4.43 -25.39 -21.03
CA ARG A 136 3.92 -25.46 -19.65
C ARG A 136 5.03 -25.20 -18.64
N ALA A 137 6.17 -25.88 -18.77
CA ALA A 137 7.31 -25.69 -17.87
C ALA A 137 7.86 -24.25 -17.92
N ALA A 138 7.95 -23.66 -19.11
CA ALA A 138 8.37 -22.27 -19.28
C ALA A 138 7.42 -21.29 -18.58
N ARG A 139 6.10 -21.51 -18.67
CA ARG A 139 5.09 -20.70 -17.98
C ARG A 139 5.18 -20.84 -16.46
N GLU A 140 5.33 -22.05 -15.94
CA GLU A 140 5.50 -22.28 -14.49
C GLU A 140 6.76 -21.59 -13.94
N MET A 141 7.86 -21.61 -14.71
CA MET A 141 9.08 -20.87 -14.36
C MET A 141 8.86 -19.35 -14.40
N SER A 142 8.18 -18.84 -15.43
CA SER A 142 7.84 -17.42 -15.55
C SER A 142 6.97 -16.95 -14.38
N GLU A 143 5.92 -17.69 -14.03
CA GLU A 143 5.07 -17.42 -12.87
C GLU A 143 5.90 -17.39 -11.58
N SER A 144 6.77 -18.38 -11.38
CA SER A 144 7.67 -18.44 -10.22
C SER A 144 8.61 -17.23 -10.14
N SER A 145 9.18 -16.82 -11.28
CA SER A 145 10.03 -15.62 -11.38
C SER A 145 9.26 -14.34 -11.09
N THR A 146 8.03 -14.20 -11.59
CA THR A 146 7.18 -13.05 -11.27
C THR A 146 6.83 -12.98 -9.78
N HIS A 147 6.53 -14.12 -9.17
CA HIS A 147 6.29 -14.19 -7.72
C HIS A 147 7.52 -13.75 -6.92
N ARG A 148 8.73 -14.22 -7.29
CA ARG A 148 9.97 -13.76 -6.66
C ARG A 148 10.17 -12.26 -6.84
N TYR A 149 10.00 -11.73 -8.05
CA TYR A 149 10.10 -10.30 -8.31
C TYR A 149 9.15 -9.47 -7.44
N THR A 150 7.88 -9.88 -7.30
CA THR A 150 6.93 -9.19 -6.42
C THR A 150 7.31 -9.28 -4.93
N ALA A 151 7.93 -10.38 -4.50
CA ALA A 151 8.42 -10.53 -3.14
C ALA A 151 9.63 -9.62 -2.86
N GLU A 152 10.57 -9.52 -3.80
CA GLU A 152 11.72 -8.62 -3.68
C GLU A 152 11.29 -7.14 -3.71
N LEU A 153 10.30 -6.77 -4.52
CA LEU A 153 9.74 -5.41 -4.49
C LEU A 153 9.14 -5.05 -3.13
N LYS A 154 8.47 -5.99 -2.46
CA LYS A 154 7.97 -5.78 -1.10
C LYS A 154 9.12 -5.55 -0.12
N ARG A 155 10.18 -6.37 -0.20
CA ARG A 155 11.37 -6.20 0.64
C ARG A 155 12.07 -4.86 0.40
N LEU A 156 12.14 -4.41 -0.85
CA LEU A 156 12.67 -3.08 -1.20
C LEU A 156 11.87 -1.98 -0.50
N HIS A 157 10.54 -2.01 -0.59
CA HIS A 157 9.69 -1.02 0.08
C HIS A 157 9.77 -1.08 1.61
N ASP A 158 9.93 -2.29 2.18
CA ASP A 158 10.14 -2.45 3.61
C ASP A 158 11.50 -1.86 4.04
N ALA A 159 12.56 -2.06 3.25
CA ALA A 159 13.88 -1.44 3.47
C ALA A 159 13.84 0.09 3.34
N GLU A 160 13.11 0.63 2.36
CA GLU A 160 12.89 2.09 2.23
C GLU A 160 12.20 2.67 3.46
N ARG A 161 11.18 1.99 3.98
CA ARG A 161 10.48 2.39 5.21
C ARG A 161 11.41 2.30 6.42
N ALA A 162 12.22 1.24 6.53
CA ALA A 162 13.20 1.08 7.60
C ALA A 162 14.24 2.22 7.57
N LEU A 163 14.78 2.56 6.39
CA LEU A 163 15.72 3.68 6.24
C LEU A 163 15.08 5.02 6.65
N LYS A 164 13.83 5.27 6.26
CA LYS A 164 13.11 6.48 6.66
C LYS A 164 12.93 6.56 8.18
N SER A 165 12.61 5.44 8.82
CA SER A 165 12.50 5.35 10.28
C SER A 165 13.85 5.57 10.97
N ALA A 166 14.93 4.96 10.48
CA ALA A 166 16.28 5.13 11.02
C ALA A 166 16.76 6.59 10.91
N LYS A 167 16.50 7.26 9.78
CA LYS A 167 16.81 8.68 9.60
C LYS A 167 16.02 9.57 10.57
N LYS A 168 14.76 9.24 10.85
CA LYS A 168 13.96 9.95 11.86
C LYS A 168 14.55 9.78 13.26
N GLN A 169 14.93 8.56 13.63
CA GLN A 169 15.58 8.27 14.92
C GLN A 169 16.91 9.01 15.05
N LEU A 170 17.72 9.07 13.98
CA LEU A 170 18.95 9.87 13.96
C LEU A 170 18.65 11.36 14.18
N ALA A 171 17.64 11.92 13.52
CA ALA A 171 17.25 13.32 13.72
C ALA A 171 16.72 13.60 15.15
N GLU A 172 16.11 12.63 15.81
CA GLU A 172 15.71 12.74 17.21
C GLU A 172 16.91 12.63 18.16
N ALA A 173 17.84 11.71 17.89
CA ALA A 173 19.07 11.54 18.67
C ALA A 173 19.98 12.77 18.57
N THR A 174 20.14 13.37 17.39
CA THR A 174 20.91 14.61 17.20
C THR A 174 20.29 15.77 18.00
N LYS A 175 18.95 15.91 17.98
CA LYS A 175 18.23 16.91 18.81
C LYS A 175 18.48 16.69 20.31
N LEU A 176 18.49 15.43 20.77
CA LEU A 176 18.79 15.10 22.16
C LEU A 176 20.24 15.44 22.52
N ARG A 177 21.20 15.16 21.64
CA ARG A 177 22.60 15.57 21.85
C ARG A 177 22.74 17.08 21.98
N VAL A 178 22.17 17.86 21.05
CA VAL A 178 22.25 19.33 21.10
C VAL A 178 21.67 19.87 22.41
N LYS A 179 20.53 19.34 22.87
CA LYS A 179 19.97 19.71 24.17
C LYS A 179 20.90 19.32 25.33
N ALA A 180 21.48 18.14 25.30
CA ALA A 180 22.44 17.70 26.32
C ALA A 180 23.69 18.60 26.36
N GLU A 181 24.21 19.00 25.20
CA GLU A 181 25.33 19.94 25.08
C GLU A 181 25.00 21.30 25.69
N GLU A 182 23.84 21.87 25.35
CA GLU A 182 23.37 23.13 25.92
C GLU A 182 23.21 23.06 27.45
N THR A 183 22.66 21.96 27.97
CA THR A 183 22.53 21.78 29.43
C THR A 183 23.89 21.64 30.11
N SER A 184 24.82 20.87 29.54
CA SER A 184 26.18 20.74 30.08
C SER A 184 26.92 22.08 30.05
N ALA A 185 26.73 22.88 29.00
CA ALA A 185 27.32 24.21 28.87
C ALA A 185 26.76 25.18 29.92
N LYS A 186 25.44 25.16 30.15
CA LYS A 186 24.79 25.93 31.22
C LYS A 186 25.30 25.54 32.61
N GLU A 187 25.48 24.24 32.87
CA GLU A 187 26.05 23.76 34.13
C GLU A 187 27.53 24.16 34.30
N ALA A 188 28.34 24.03 33.25
CA ALA A 188 29.73 24.48 33.25
C ALA A 188 29.83 25.99 33.51
N ALA A 189 28.97 26.80 32.90
CA ALA A 189 28.89 28.24 33.14
C ALA A 189 28.49 28.56 34.59
N LYS A 190 27.52 27.83 35.17
CA LYS A 190 27.18 27.94 36.60
C LYS A 190 28.37 27.60 37.50
N ARG A 191 29.08 26.51 37.22
CA ARG A 191 30.30 26.12 37.98
C ARG A 191 31.38 27.19 37.90
N ARG A 192 31.61 27.78 36.71
CA ARG A 192 32.55 28.91 36.54
C ARG A 192 32.13 30.14 37.36
N ARG A 193 30.85 30.53 37.32
CA ARG A 193 30.33 31.65 38.12
C ARG A 193 30.48 31.40 39.63
N MET A 194 30.20 30.18 40.09
CA MET A 194 30.40 29.82 41.50
C MET A 194 31.87 29.86 41.90
N ALA A 195 32.78 29.37 41.06
CA ALA A 195 34.23 29.46 41.29
C ALA A 195 34.73 30.92 41.30
N GLU A 196 34.19 31.78 40.43
CA GLU A 196 34.50 33.21 40.41
C GLU A 196 33.99 33.92 41.67
N LEU A 197 32.77 33.60 42.12
CA LEU A 197 32.21 34.12 43.37
C LEU A 197 33.01 33.65 44.59
N ASP A 198 33.43 32.38 44.64
CA ASP A 198 34.30 31.88 45.72
C ASP A 198 35.68 32.56 45.68
N GLY A 199 36.25 32.76 44.49
CA GLY A 199 37.49 33.51 44.29
C GLY A 199 37.38 34.96 44.80
N LYS A 200 36.30 35.66 44.43
CA LYS A 200 36.00 37.02 44.92
C LYS A 200 35.74 37.04 46.43
N ALA A 201 35.09 36.04 46.99
CA ALA A 201 34.86 35.93 48.44
C ALA A 201 36.18 35.72 49.20
N ARG A 202 37.08 34.88 48.68
CA ARG A 202 38.44 34.70 49.23
C ARG A 202 39.27 35.97 49.12
N GLN A 203 39.13 36.71 48.02
CA GLN A 203 39.82 37.99 47.83
C GLN A 203 39.30 39.06 48.80
N ARG A 204 37.98 39.19 48.97
CA ARG A 204 37.38 40.06 49.99
C ARG A 204 37.81 39.72 51.42
N LYS A 205 38.07 38.46 51.74
CA LYS A 205 38.63 38.06 53.05
C LYS A 205 40.08 38.54 53.20
N ARG A 206 40.90 38.47 52.15
CA ARG A 206 42.26 39.01 52.13
C ARG A 206 42.27 40.55 52.20
N ASP A 207 41.37 41.20 51.47
CA ASP A 207 41.25 42.66 51.48
C ASP A 207 40.70 43.16 52.82
N LYS A 208 39.80 42.41 53.49
CA LYS A 208 39.39 42.70 54.88
C LYS A 208 40.53 42.56 55.88
N THR A 209 41.41 41.57 55.75
CA THR A 209 42.61 41.51 56.60
C THR A 209 43.59 42.65 56.35
N VAL A 210 43.53 43.32 55.18
CA VAL A 210 44.33 44.52 54.86
C VAL A 210 43.63 45.83 55.25
N THR A 211 42.29 45.86 55.34
CA THR A 211 41.50 47.06 55.68
C THR A 211 41.10 47.17 57.15
N VAL A 212 41.31 46.13 57.97
CA VAL A 212 41.15 46.24 59.44
C VAL A 212 42.14 47.25 60.05
N ASP A 213 43.20 47.64 59.34
CA ASP A 213 44.12 48.69 59.79
C ASP A 213 43.70 50.13 59.43
N LEU A 214 42.64 50.37 58.63
CA LEU A 214 42.44 51.70 58.02
C LEU A 214 41.01 52.24 57.89
N SER A 215 39.99 51.71 58.55
CA SER A 215 38.66 52.38 58.53
C SER A 215 37.77 52.11 59.74
N VAL A 216 38.16 52.68 60.88
CA VAL A 216 37.16 53.32 61.76
C VAL A 216 36.90 54.69 61.15
N VAL A 217 35.64 54.96 60.77
CA VAL A 217 34.95 56.28 60.82
C VAL A 217 33.82 56.32 59.76
N ASN A 218 32.62 56.53 60.31
CA ASN A 218 31.39 57.10 59.74
C ASN A 218 30.35 56.20 59.04
N ALA A 219 29.29 56.00 59.81
CA ALA A 219 27.94 55.60 59.42
C ALA A 219 27.06 56.82 59.08
N THR A 220 25.83 56.50 58.61
CA THR A 220 24.65 57.34 58.28
C THR A 220 24.61 57.76 56.80
N THR A 221 23.52 57.59 56.04
CA THR A 221 22.09 57.60 56.39
C THR A 221 21.27 56.89 55.30
N SER A 222 20.15 56.29 55.70
CA SER A 222 19.13 55.65 54.87
C SER A 222 17.90 56.57 54.81
N GLN A 223 17.30 56.78 53.63
CA GLN A 223 15.85 56.87 53.41
C GLN A 223 15.54 57.24 51.94
N ASP A 224 14.70 56.44 51.28
CA ASP A 224 13.56 56.89 50.45
C ASP A 224 13.05 55.72 49.57
N VAL A 225 12.10 54.95 50.09
CA VAL A 225 11.21 54.12 49.28
C VAL A 225 9.83 54.15 49.91
N ASP A 226 8.97 55.06 49.47
CA ASP A 226 7.53 54.84 49.58
C ASP A 226 6.73 55.79 48.69
N LYS A 227 6.51 55.40 47.42
CA LYS A 227 5.38 55.90 46.62
C LYS A 227 4.84 54.82 45.67
N SER A 228 3.53 54.60 45.78
CA SER A 228 2.58 54.14 44.75
C SER A 228 2.63 52.67 44.26
N ARG A 229 1.97 51.76 45.00
CA ARG A 229 1.48 50.48 44.46
C ARG A 229 0.12 50.68 43.75
N GLN A 230 0.15 51.21 42.53
CA GLN A 230 -0.81 50.83 41.49
C GLN A 230 0.03 50.18 40.40
N ILE A 231 0.06 48.84 40.38
CA ILE A 231 0.81 48.08 39.38
C ILE A 231 0.12 48.31 38.03
N LYS A 232 0.60 49.29 37.27
CA LYS A 232 0.29 49.41 35.84
C LYS A 232 0.68 48.10 35.18
N GLN A 233 -0.12 47.63 34.23
CA GLN A 233 0.24 46.43 33.47
C GLN A 233 1.64 46.62 32.87
N PRO A 234 2.54 45.63 33.02
CA PRO A 234 3.89 45.75 32.49
C PRO A 234 3.85 45.79 30.96
N ASP A 235 4.52 46.76 30.37
CA ASP A 235 4.65 46.87 28.91
C ASP A 235 5.42 45.68 28.34
N LEU A 236 5.08 45.31 27.10
CA LEU A 236 5.80 44.29 26.35
C LEU A 236 7.13 44.87 25.88
N THR A 237 8.20 44.09 26.03
CA THR A 237 9.52 44.45 25.48
C THR A 237 9.57 44.11 24.00
N GLU A 238 10.50 44.71 23.25
CA GLU A 238 10.71 44.37 21.83
C GLU A 238 10.97 42.87 21.63
N LEU A 239 11.73 42.25 22.53
CA LEU A 239 11.97 40.80 22.54
C LEU A 239 10.68 39.99 22.75
N ASP A 240 9.72 40.50 23.52
CA ASP A 240 8.43 39.83 23.71
C ASP A 240 7.59 39.83 22.43
N VAL A 241 7.60 40.95 21.71
CA VAL A 241 6.91 41.11 20.43
C VAL A 241 7.53 40.20 19.37
N GLU A 242 8.86 40.15 19.29
CA GLU A 242 9.58 39.25 18.36
C GLU A 242 9.27 37.77 18.62
N VAL A 243 9.21 37.35 19.89
CA VAL A 243 8.88 35.98 20.25
C VAL A 243 7.42 35.66 19.88
N ILE A 244 6.48 36.57 20.12
CA ILE A 244 5.07 36.38 19.73
C ILE A 244 4.94 36.25 18.20
N HIS A 245 5.68 37.08 17.44
CA HIS A 245 5.71 36.98 15.97
C HIS A 245 6.28 35.64 15.51
N ARG A 246 7.37 35.15 16.13
CA ARG A 246 7.94 33.83 15.80
C ARG A 246 6.95 32.70 16.10
N MET A 247 6.27 32.75 17.24
CA MET A 247 5.24 31.76 17.60
C MET A 247 4.09 31.72 16.57
N PHE A 248 3.70 32.88 16.03
CA PHE A 248 2.71 32.92 14.96
C PHE A 248 3.19 32.24 13.68
N GLU A 249 4.42 32.53 13.23
CA GLU A 249 4.96 31.92 12.01
C GLU A 249 5.10 30.38 12.15
N GLU A 250 5.47 29.88 13.33
CA GLU A 250 5.50 28.44 13.63
C GLU A 250 4.09 27.81 13.65
N ALA A 251 3.10 28.52 14.19
CA ALA A 251 1.72 28.06 14.22
C ALA A 251 1.06 28.06 12.83
N ASP A 252 1.25 29.13 12.04
CA ASP A 252 0.74 29.24 10.66
C ASP A 252 1.39 28.20 9.73
N ALA A 253 2.69 27.93 9.92
CA ALA A 253 3.37 26.84 9.23
C ALA A 253 2.80 25.46 9.60
N SER A 254 2.55 25.21 10.89
CA SER A 254 1.96 23.95 11.36
C SER A 254 0.52 23.75 10.85
N GLU A 255 -0.28 24.82 10.79
CA GLU A 255 -1.64 24.79 10.25
C GLU A 255 -1.64 24.53 8.74
N ALA A 256 -0.72 25.16 8.00
CA ALA A 256 -0.53 24.92 6.58
C ALA A 256 -0.08 23.48 6.28
N GLU A 257 0.84 22.92 7.08
CA GLU A 257 1.25 21.51 6.97
C GLU A 257 0.09 20.56 7.24
N GLY A 258 -0.71 20.82 8.28
CA GLY A 258 -1.89 20.02 8.60
C GLY A 258 -2.96 20.06 7.51
N MET A 259 -3.16 21.20 6.85
CA MET A 259 -4.03 21.32 5.68
C MET A 259 -3.50 20.49 4.50
N GLN A 260 -2.21 20.60 4.17
CA GLN A 260 -1.59 19.82 3.09
C GLN A 260 -1.64 18.32 3.36
N GLU A 261 -1.49 17.90 4.62
CA GLU A 261 -1.62 16.49 5.00
C GLU A 261 -3.05 15.98 4.79
N ARG A 262 -4.07 16.76 5.13
CA ARG A 262 -5.48 16.42 4.81
C ARG A 262 -5.67 16.28 3.31
N HIS A 263 -5.15 17.21 2.51
CA HIS A 263 -5.23 17.13 1.05
C HIS A 263 -4.59 15.87 0.48
N ARG A 264 -3.42 15.46 1.02
CA ARG A 264 -2.75 14.21 0.63
C ARG A 264 -3.57 12.97 1.02
N ASN A 265 -4.16 12.98 2.22
CA ASN A 265 -4.99 11.87 2.68
C ASN A 265 -6.28 11.75 1.86
N ASP A 266 -6.92 12.86 1.52
CA ASP A 266 -8.11 12.90 0.66
C ASP A 266 -7.78 12.43 -0.76
N GLU A 267 -6.60 12.79 -1.28
CA GLU A 267 -6.11 12.29 -2.57
C GLU A 267 -5.87 10.79 -2.55
N ALA A 268 -5.22 10.28 -1.51
CA ALA A 268 -4.96 8.86 -1.34
C ALA A 268 -6.28 8.07 -1.23
N ALA A 269 -7.25 8.58 -0.46
CA ALA A 269 -8.57 7.97 -0.33
C ALA A 269 -9.35 7.98 -1.64
N MET A 270 -9.28 9.08 -2.41
CA MET A 270 -9.87 9.18 -3.74
C MET A 270 -9.23 8.19 -4.71
N ASN A 271 -7.91 8.15 -4.81
CA ASN A 271 -7.19 7.23 -5.70
C ASN A 271 -7.47 5.76 -5.34
N HIS A 272 -7.57 5.45 -4.04
CA HIS A 272 -7.95 4.12 -3.58
C HIS A 272 -9.38 3.75 -4.01
N ARG A 273 -10.34 4.68 -3.90
CA ARG A 273 -11.70 4.49 -4.43
C ARG A 273 -11.68 4.30 -5.95
N HIS A 274 -11.02 5.17 -6.71
CA HIS A 274 -10.92 5.07 -8.17
C HIS A 274 -10.36 3.71 -8.62
N SER A 275 -9.32 3.23 -7.93
CA SER A 275 -8.74 1.90 -8.15
C SER A 275 -9.73 0.76 -7.85
N LYS A 276 -10.49 0.87 -6.76
CA LYS A 276 -11.53 -0.11 -6.41
C LYS A 276 -12.62 -0.13 -7.49
N GLU A 277 -13.10 1.02 -7.94
CA GLU A 277 -14.15 1.13 -8.95
C GLU A 277 -13.70 0.58 -10.32
N THR A 278 -12.46 0.87 -10.75
CA THR A 278 -11.89 0.28 -11.98
C THR A 278 -11.80 -1.24 -11.89
N PHE A 279 -11.40 -1.76 -10.72
CA PHE A 279 -11.37 -3.20 -10.49
C PHE A 279 -12.77 -3.83 -10.55
N ILE A 280 -13.76 -3.23 -9.89
CA ILE A 280 -15.14 -3.74 -9.89
C ILE A 280 -15.71 -3.73 -11.32
N LEU A 281 -15.50 -2.65 -12.08
CA LEU A 281 -15.97 -2.57 -13.48
C LEU A 281 -15.33 -3.63 -14.37
N ALA A 282 -14.02 -3.86 -14.22
CA ALA A 282 -13.31 -4.89 -14.96
C ALA A 282 -13.79 -6.32 -14.59
N ASP A 283 -14.03 -6.58 -13.31
CA ASP A 283 -14.57 -7.87 -12.83
C ASP A 283 -16.01 -8.10 -13.30
N TRP A 284 -16.84 -7.06 -13.33
CA TRP A 284 -18.21 -7.12 -13.82
C TRP A 284 -18.28 -7.48 -15.31
N HIS A 285 -17.49 -6.80 -16.16
CA HIS A 285 -17.40 -7.18 -17.58
C HIS A 285 -16.83 -8.59 -17.79
N ARG A 286 -15.85 -9.00 -16.97
CA ARG A 286 -15.29 -10.36 -17.03
C ARG A 286 -16.34 -11.44 -16.72
N ARG A 287 -17.36 -11.12 -15.91
CA ARG A 287 -18.45 -12.03 -15.54
C ARG A 287 -19.64 -12.00 -16.52
N GLY A 288 -19.52 -11.27 -17.64
CA GLY A 288 -20.57 -11.22 -18.66
C GLY A 288 -21.72 -10.26 -18.35
N GLY A 289 -21.48 -9.21 -17.56
CA GLY A 289 -22.38 -8.04 -17.48
C GLY A 289 -23.72 -8.25 -16.76
N GLY A 290 -23.99 -9.41 -16.15
CA GLY A 290 -25.35 -9.77 -15.69
C GLY A 290 -25.53 -10.16 -14.22
N ALA A 291 -24.49 -10.24 -13.38
CA ALA A 291 -24.67 -10.73 -12.02
C ALA A 291 -23.76 -10.07 -10.97
N ALA A 292 -24.38 -9.63 -9.87
CA ALA A 292 -23.70 -9.01 -8.73
C ALA A 292 -22.62 -9.92 -8.12
N PRO A 293 -21.57 -9.35 -7.48
CA PRO A 293 -20.51 -10.13 -6.85
C PRO A 293 -21.07 -10.87 -5.63
N ARG A 294 -21.36 -12.17 -5.76
CA ARG A 294 -21.49 -13.03 -4.59
C ARG A 294 -20.09 -13.33 -4.06
N HIS A 295 -19.79 -12.89 -2.84
CA HIS A 295 -18.63 -13.37 -2.09
C HIS A 295 -18.73 -14.89 -1.98
N LYS A 296 -17.93 -15.62 -2.76
CA LYS A 296 -17.78 -17.07 -2.62
C LYS A 296 -17.00 -17.35 -1.34
N VAL A 297 -17.69 -17.69 -0.26
CA VAL A 297 -17.07 -18.39 0.87
C VAL A 297 -16.60 -19.73 0.32
N LYS A 298 -15.27 -19.90 0.18
CA LYS A 298 -14.69 -21.19 -0.23
C LYS A 298 -14.90 -22.18 0.91
N HIS A 299 -15.85 -23.10 0.79
CA HIS A 299 -15.87 -24.32 1.58
C HIS A 299 -15.06 -25.38 0.86
N GLU A 300 -14.16 -26.06 1.57
CA GLU A 300 -13.42 -27.22 1.06
C GLU A 300 -14.42 -28.31 0.59
N PRO A 301 -14.13 -29.00 -0.53
CA PRO A 301 -14.98 -30.07 -1.03
C PRO A 301 -15.20 -31.14 0.06
N GLY A 302 -16.46 -31.43 0.40
CA GLY A 302 -16.84 -32.45 1.38
C GLY A 302 -17.44 -31.93 2.70
N LYS A 303 -17.27 -30.65 3.06
CA LYS A 303 -17.88 -30.10 4.30
C LYS A 303 -19.36 -29.75 4.15
N MET A 304 -19.85 -29.45 2.94
CA MET A 304 -21.26 -29.10 2.70
C MET A 304 -22.20 -30.28 2.97
N VAL A 305 -21.79 -31.50 2.63
CA VAL A 305 -22.56 -32.73 2.88
C VAL A 305 -22.62 -33.03 4.38
N ASN A 306 -21.52 -32.85 5.13
CA ASN A 306 -21.54 -33.05 6.58
C ASN A 306 -22.39 -32.01 7.33
N THR A 307 -22.43 -30.76 6.87
CA THR A 307 -23.28 -29.72 7.47
C THR A 307 -24.76 -29.93 7.12
N LEU A 308 -25.08 -30.33 5.88
CA LEU A 308 -26.44 -30.70 5.46
C LEU A 308 -26.94 -31.96 6.20
N MET A 309 -26.09 -32.98 6.35
CA MET A 309 -26.44 -34.22 7.05
C MET A 309 -26.53 -34.05 8.57
N ARG A 310 -25.82 -33.07 9.14
CA ARG A 310 -25.95 -32.71 10.56
C ARG A 310 -27.29 -32.02 10.85
N GLY A 311 -27.78 -31.18 9.94
CA GLY A 311 -29.14 -30.61 10.01
C GLY A 311 -30.22 -31.67 9.85
N PHE A 312 -30.07 -32.58 8.88
CA PHE A 312 -31.03 -33.65 8.64
C PHE A 312 -31.15 -34.64 9.82
N LYS A 313 -30.06 -34.93 10.53
CA LYS A 313 -30.09 -35.73 11.77
C LYS A 313 -30.75 -35.01 12.95
N GLN A 314 -30.76 -33.68 12.96
CA GLN A 314 -31.42 -32.89 14.00
C GLN A 314 -32.93 -32.80 13.78
N ASP A 315 -33.38 -32.76 12.51
CA ASP A 315 -34.80 -32.61 12.15
C ASP A 315 -35.57 -33.94 12.11
N VAL A 316 -34.90 -35.08 11.96
CA VAL A 316 -35.57 -36.41 11.99
C VAL A 316 -35.77 -36.96 13.42
N PHE A 317 -35.12 -36.38 14.44
CA PHE A 317 -35.25 -36.81 15.85
C PHE A 317 -36.06 -35.86 16.75
N ARG A 318 -36.63 -34.78 16.21
CA ARG A 318 -37.68 -34.00 16.90
C ARG A 318 -38.92 -33.98 16.03
N GLY A 319 -39.84 -34.92 16.29
CA GLY A 319 -41.15 -34.94 15.68
C GLY A 319 -41.86 -33.60 15.82
N GLY A 320 -42.33 -33.06 14.69
CA GLY A 320 -42.98 -31.76 14.63
C GLY A 320 -43.55 -31.45 13.26
N SER A 321 -44.64 -32.13 12.92
CA SER A 321 -45.74 -31.74 12.01
C SER A 321 -45.49 -30.59 11.03
N VAL A 322 -45.54 -30.95 9.75
CA VAL A 322 -46.02 -30.11 8.65
C VAL A 322 -47.47 -29.72 8.96
N ALA A 323 -47.77 -28.42 8.86
CA ALA A 323 -49.07 -27.76 8.62
C ALA A 323 -49.42 -26.63 9.62
N THR A 324 -49.89 -25.51 9.03
CA THR A 324 -50.64 -24.40 9.65
C THR A 324 -49.87 -23.33 10.44
N ARG A 325 -49.59 -22.18 9.79
CA ARG A 325 -50.18 -20.87 10.14
C ARG A 325 -49.58 -19.75 9.30
N PHE A 326 -50.27 -19.45 8.20
CA PHE A 326 -50.47 -18.07 7.76
C PHE A 326 -51.78 -17.63 8.41
N GLU A 327 -51.74 -16.67 9.32
CA GLU A 327 -52.80 -15.69 9.57
C GLU A 327 -52.43 -14.74 10.73
N GLY A 328 -52.41 -13.44 10.40
CA GLY A 328 -52.95 -12.35 11.21
C GLY A 328 -52.35 -12.07 12.60
N GLY A 329 -51.57 -10.99 12.69
CA GLY A 329 -51.22 -10.40 14.00
C GLY A 329 -50.40 -9.12 13.89
N ASN A 330 -51.02 -8.04 13.43
CA ASN A 330 -50.50 -6.68 13.53
C ASN A 330 -50.11 -6.37 14.99
N SER A 331 -48.80 -6.25 15.25
CA SER A 331 -48.24 -5.56 16.41
C SER A 331 -46.91 -4.92 16.02
N PHE A 332 -46.98 -3.91 15.16
CA PHE A 332 -45.88 -2.97 14.97
C PHE A 332 -45.79 -2.07 16.21
N GLY A 333 -44.98 -2.48 17.19
CA GLY A 333 -44.26 -1.51 18.01
C GLY A 333 -43.17 -0.83 17.16
N PRO A 334 -42.79 0.43 17.44
CA PRO A 334 -41.75 1.08 16.67
C PRO A 334 -40.45 0.27 16.81
N PRO A 335 -39.80 -0.14 15.71
CA PRO A 335 -38.58 -0.92 15.80
C PRO A 335 -37.50 -0.04 16.42
N THR A 336 -36.89 -0.51 17.50
CA THR A 336 -35.72 0.10 18.13
C THR A 336 -34.64 0.38 17.08
N ASP A 337 -33.99 1.55 17.17
CA ASP A 337 -33.04 2.13 16.21
C ASP A 337 -31.87 1.22 15.76
N HIS A 338 -31.68 0.05 16.37
CA HIS A 338 -30.67 -0.93 15.98
C HIS A 338 -31.13 -1.98 14.97
N ALA A 339 -32.43 -2.09 14.68
CA ALA A 339 -32.95 -2.97 13.64
C ALA A 339 -32.96 -2.29 12.25
N MET A 340 -33.23 -0.98 12.21
CA MET A 340 -33.17 -0.18 10.99
C MET A 340 -31.74 -0.10 10.46
N ASP A 341 -30.73 0.00 11.32
CA ASP A 341 -29.34 0.08 10.86
C ASP A 341 -28.83 -1.24 10.23
N LYS A 342 -29.37 -2.40 10.63
CA LYS A 342 -29.04 -3.70 10.01
C LYS A 342 -29.78 -3.92 8.70
N VAL A 343 -31.06 -3.55 8.61
CA VAL A 343 -31.83 -3.68 7.36
C VAL A 343 -31.41 -2.62 6.34
N LEU A 344 -31.07 -1.39 6.76
CA LEU A 344 -30.46 -0.39 5.86
C LEU A 344 -29.07 -0.83 5.40
N LYS A 345 -28.21 -1.36 6.28
CA LYS A 345 -26.92 -1.93 5.85
C LYS A 345 -27.10 -3.11 4.89
N GLN A 346 -28.09 -3.96 5.11
CA GLN A 346 -28.32 -5.14 4.27
C GLN A 346 -29.01 -4.80 2.94
N GLN A 347 -29.85 -3.74 2.89
CA GLN A 347 -30.41 -3.19 1.65
C GLN A 347 -29.41 -2.31 0.88
N MET A 348 -28.48 -1.63 1.57
CA MET A 348 -27.36 -0.93 0.94
C MET A 348 -26.30 -1.89 0.39
N ILE A 349 -26.11 -3.08 0.98
CA ILE A 349 -25.21 -4.12 0.43
C ILE A 349 -25.76 -4.74 -0.87
N SER A 350 -27.06 -4.63 -1.13
CA SER A 350 -27.67 -5.05 -2.41
C SER A 350 -27.71 -3.96 -3.50
N ARG A 351 -27.27 -2.73 -3.23
CA ARG A 351 -27.23 -1.62 -4.22
C ARG A 351 -25.91 -0.83 -4.23
N GLY A 352 -25.00 -1.05 -3.28
CA GLY A 352 -23.88 -0.15 -2.99
C GLY A 352 -22.56 -0.41 -3.73
N ASP A 353 -22.46 -1.43 -4.58
CA ASP A 353 -21.27 -1.71 -5.40
C ASP A 353 -21.54 -1.63 -6.91
N TRP A 354 -22.75 -1.22 -7.31
CA TRP A 354 -23.07 -0.98 -8.72
C TRP A 354 -22.61 0.42 -9.11
N LEU A 355 -21.69 0.46 -10.07
CA LEU A 355 -21.27 1.71 -10.69
C LEU A 355 -22.34 2.13 -11.71
N PRO A 356 -22.58 3.44 -11.90
CA PRO A 356 -23.47 3.93 -12.97
C PRO A 356 -23.08 3.39 -14.36
N GLU A 357 -21.79 3.10 -14.56
CA GLU A 357 -21.26 2.51 -15.79
C GLU A 357 -21.67 1.04 -15.99
N MET A 358 -22.27 0.38 -14.99
CA MET A 358 -22.80 -0.99 -15.02
C MET A 358 -24.31 -1.08 -15.24
N ASP A 359 -25.02 0.05 -15.22
CA ASP A 359 -26.50 0.08 -15.29
C ASP A 359 -27.07 -0.47 -16.61
N ASP A 360 -26.26 -0.48 -17.66
CA ASP A 360 -26.60 -1.04 -18.98
C ASP A 360 -25.75 -2.31 -19.24
N PRO A 361 -26.33 -3.51 -19.18
CA PRO A 361 -25.61 -4.77 -19.35
C PRO A 361 -25.07 -4.97 -20.77
N ASP A 362 -25.63 -4.29 -21.76
CA ASP A 362 -25.20 -4.36 -23.16
C ASP A 362 -24.11 -3.31 -23.48
N LYS A 363 -23.78 -2.44 -22.51
CA LYS A 363 -22.78 -1.39 -22.70
C LYS A 363 -21.40 -2.01 -23.00
N PRO A 364 -20.75 -1.64 -24.13
CA PRO A 364 -19.44 -2.16 -24.45
C PRO A 364 -18.40 -1.78 -23.40
N ARG A 365 -17.51 -2.73 -23.06
CA ARG A 365 -16.44 -2.54 -22.07
C ARG A 365 -15.66 -1.25 -22.27
N GLY A 366 -15.28 -0.94 -23.51
CA GLY A 366 -14.52 0.28 -23.82
C GLY A 366 -15.28 1.57 -23.50
N VAL A 367 -16.61 1.59 -23.68
CA VAL A 367 -17.45 2.75 -23.40
C VAL A 367 -17.58 2.95 -21.89
N ALA A 368 -17.90 1.89 -21.14
CA ALA A 368 -18.00 1.93 -19.69
C ALA A 368 -16.68 2.34 -19.01
N THR A 369 -15.54 1.82 -19.48
CA THR A 369 -14.22 2.22 -18.96
C THR A 369 -13.90 3.68 -19.24
N ASN A 370 -14.32 4.21 -20.39
CA ASN A 370 -14.10 5.61 -20.76
C ASN A 370 -15.01 6.56 -19.96
N GLU A 371 -16.26 6.18 -19.70
CA GLU A 371 -17.16 6.93 -18.82
C GLU A 371 -16.62 7.00 -17.39
N LEU A 372 -16.15 5.86 -16.85
CA LEU A 372 -15.52 5.80 -15.54
C LEU A 372 -14.28 6.70 -15.46
N ALA A 373 -13.41 6.63 -16.47
CA ALA A 373 -12.23 7.47 -16.56
C ALA A 373 -12.57 8.97 -16.65
N ARG A 374 -13.64 9.34 -17.35
CA ARG A 374 -14.13 10.72 -17.41
C ARG A 374 -14.64 11.19 -16.05
N ARG A 375 -15.36 10.35 -15.32
CA ARG A 375 -15.84 10.67 -13.96
C ARG A 375 -14.68 10.84 -12.99
N HIS A 376 -13.71 9.91 -12.99
CA HIS A 376 -12.48 10.04 -12.18
C HIS A 376 -11.72 11.33 -12.51
N ALA A 377 -11.57 11.66 -13.80
CA ALA A 377 -10.92 12.90 -14.22
C ALA A 377 -11.69 14.17 -13.79
N ALA A 378 -13.02 14.14 -13.78
CA ALA A 378 -13.85 15.25 -13.30
C ALA A 378 -13.70 15.44 -11.79
N GLU A 379 -13.75 14.36 -11.01
CA GLU A 379 -13.56 14.37 -9.56
C GLU A 379 -12.16 14.86 -9.17
N VAL A 380 -11.12 14.43 -9.89
CA VAL A 380 -9.74 14.93 -9.69
C VAL A 380 -9.67 16.44 -9.91
N LYS A 381 -10.27 16.94 -11.01
CA LYS A 381 -10.29 18.38 -11.32
C LYS A 381 -11.04 19.17 -10.26
N GLU A 382 -12.21 18.70 -9.82
CA GLU A 382 -12.99 19.35 -8.78
C GLU A 382 -12.23 19.37 -7.45
N GLY A 383 -11.59 18.26 -7.07
CA GLY A 383 -10.73 18.17 -5.90
C GLY A 383 -9.57 19.17 -5.95
N GLN A 384 -8.91 19.31 -7.09
CA GLN A 384 -7.83 20.30 -7.28
C GLN A 384 -8.32 21.74 -7.17
N VAL A 385 -9.51 22.06 -7.69
CA VAL A 385 -10.12 23.40 -7.56
C VAL A 385 -10.41 23.71 -6.10
N ARG A 386 -11.05 22.78 -5.38
CA ARG A 386 -11.37 22.95 -3.95
C ARG A 386 -10.11 23.18 -3.11
N ARG A 387 -9.03 22.41 -3.33
CA ARG A 387 -7.75 22.59 -2.63
C ARG A 387 -7.12 23.95 -2.90
N ARG A 388 -7.08 24.38 -4.16
CA ARG A 388 -6.57 25.71 -4.54
C ARG A 388 -7.40 26.83 -3.91
N GLU A 389 -8.71 26.66 -3.81
CA GLU A 389 -9.59 27.63 -3.16
C GLU A 389 -9.35 27.68 -1.65
N GLU A 390 -9.17 26.53 -1.00
CA GLU A 390 -8.83 26.45 0.43
C GLU A 390 -7.46 27.07 0.73
N GLU A 391 -6.44 26.81 -0.09
CA GLU A 391 -5.14 27.46 0.01
C GLU A 391 -5.23 28.99 -0.17
N ARG A 392 -6.06 29.45 -1.10
CA ARG A 392 -6.32 30.88 -1.29
C ARG A 392 -7.01 31.49 -0.07
N ARG A 393 -8.00 30.82 0.49
CA ARG A 393 -8.69 31.26 1.72
C ARG A 393 -7.73 31.31 2.92
N HIS A 394 -6.87 30.31 3.08
CA HIS A 394 -5.85 30.26 4.12
C HIS A 394 -4.83 31.41 4.00
N LYS A 395 -4.39 31.73 2.77
CA LYS A 395 -3.51 32.87 2.51
C LYS A 395 -4.21 34.21 2.75
N ALA A 396 -5.45 34.35 2.28
CA ALA A 396 -6.24 35.57 2.45
C ALA A 396 -6.58 35.85 3.93
N SER A 397 -6.76 34.82 4.75
CA SER A 397 -7.04 34.96 6.18
C SER A 397 -5.79 35.12 7.06
N ARG A 398 -4.58 35.06 6.47
CA ARG A 398 -3.31 35.07 7.23
C ARG A 398 -3.13 36.34 8.05
N GLU A 399 -3.41 37.50 7.47
CA GLU A 399 -3.23 38.79 8.15
C GLU A 399 -4.21 38.95 9.32
N ALA A 400 -5.50 38.63 9.11
CA ALA A 400 -6.50 38.65 10.18
C ALA A 400 -6.18 37.64 11.31
N ARG A 401 -5.69 36.45 10.97
CA ARG A 401 -5.24 35.46 11.97
C ARG A 401 -4.01 35.93 12.73
N LYS A 402 -3.06 36.59 12.04
CA LYS A 402 -1.87 37.17 12.64
C LYS A 402 -2.22 38.23 13.68
N GLU A 403 -3.10 39.16 13.33
CA GLU A 403 -3.56 40.22 14.23
C GLU A 403 -4.28 39.64 15.45
N ALA A 404 -5.20 38.69 15.25
CA ALA A 404 -5.92 38.03 16.34
C ALA A 404 -4.98 37.22 17.26
N PHE A 405 -3.99 36.53 16.69
CA PHE A 405 -3.00 35.76 17.45
C PHE A 405 -2.09 36.68 18.27
N ILE A 406 -1.59 37.76 17.66
CA ILE A 406 -0.72 38.74 18.35
C ILE A 406 -1.50 39.38 19.50
N LEU A 407 -2.75 39.81 19.29
CA LEU A 407 -3.60 40.36 20.34
C LEU A 407 -3.73 39.39 21.52
N LYS A 408 -4.13 38.15 21.27
CA LYS A 408 -4.33 37.14 22.32
C LYS A 408 -3.03 36.80 23.05
N ALA A 409 -1.94 36.55 22.32
CA ALA A 409 -0.64 36.22 22.91
C ALA A 409 -0.04 37.41 23.68
N SER A 410 -0.29 38.64 23.24
CA SER A 410 0.12 39.86 23.94
C SER A 410 -0.60 40.01 25.28
N GLU A 411 -1.90 39.70 25.34
CA GLU A 411 -2.69 39.73 26.58
C GLU A 411 -2.26 38.63 27.55
N GLU A 412 -2.03 37.41 27.07
CA GLU A 412 -1.54 36.29 27.88
C GLU A 412 -0.17 36.62 28.50
N ARG A 413 0.76 37.15 27.70
CA ARG A 413 2.10 37.51 28.18
C ARG A 413 2.10 38.69 29.17
N LYS A 414 1.19 39.65 29.00
CA LYS A 414 0.95 40.72 29.98
C LYS A 414 0.41 40.15 31.30
N ARG A 415 -0.49 39.16 31.25
CA ARG A 415 -1.00 38.46 32.45
C ARG A 415 0.11 37.68 33.16
N GLU A 416 0.91 36.91 32.43
CA GLU A 416 2.05 36.16 32.99
C GLU A 416 3.06 37.07 33.68
N LYS A 417 3.42 38.20 33.05
CA LYS A 417 4.32 39.18 33.68
C LYS A 417 3.71 39.80 34.94
N LEU A 418 2.41 40.11 34.91
CA LEU A 418 1.72 40.67 36.07
C LEU A 418 1.62 39.66 37.21
N GLU A 419 1.42 38.38 36.92
CA GLU A 419 1.50 37.29 37.91
C GLU A 419 2.91 37.11 38.46
N ALA A 420 3.94 37.17 37.61
CA ALA A 420 5.34 37.11 38.05
C ALA A 420 5.70 38.29 38.97
N VAL A 421 5.24 39.51 38.66
CA VAL A 421 5.42 40.69 39.51
C VAL A 421 4.67 40.54 40.84
N LYS A 422 3.42 40.04 40.82
CA LYS A 422 2.66 39.74 42.05
C LYS A 422 3.36 38.68 42.91
N ALA A 423 3.91 37.62 42.29
CA ALA A 423 4.62 36.56 42.99
C ALA A 423 5.94 37.04 43.63
N LEU A 424 6.63 38.00 43.00
CA LEU A 424 7.83 38.64 43.55
C LEU A 424 7.48 39.60 44.71
N LEU A 425 6.39 40.36 44.59
CA LEU A 425 5.93 41.29 45.64
C LEU A 425 5.28 40.59 46.84
N GLY A 426 4.77 39.36 46.68
CA GLY A 426 4.24 38.54 47.78
C GLY A 426 5.29 37.71 48.53
N ARG A 427 6.56 37.76 48.09
CA ARG A 427 7.71 37.10 48.74
C ARG A 427 8.64 38.09 49.48
N GLN A 428 8.39 39.39 49.35
CA GLN A 428 8.93 40.44 50.23
C GLN A 428 7.96 40.66 51.37
#